data_AF-A0A1C0A4Z3-F1
#
_entry.id   AF-A0A1C0A4Z3-F1
#
_cell.length_a   1.000
_cell.length_b   1.000
_cell.length_c   1.000
_cell.angle_alpha   90.00
_cell.angle_beta   90.00
_cell.angle_gamma   90.00
#
_symmetry.space_group_name_H-M   'P 1'
#
loop_
_entity.id
_entity.type
_entity.pdbx_description
1 polymer ?
#
loop_
_entity_poly.entity_id
_entity_poly.type
_entity_poly.pdbx_seq_one_letter_code
_entity_poly.pdbx_strand_id
1 'polypeptide(L)'
;MNMASQITQYEWATVDRKNAGIKWETIIWGPVIRKVNKLQSRIAKAITRGMKNLARKLQYLLSKSYYTKLLAVRRVTTNKGKKTPGIDKILWSTATSKYINALKLTNKNYKAKALKRVHISKSNGKKRPLGIPTIHDRAMQALYAKTLDPISETTADKVSFGFRKYRSCDDAKEYLFKLLGKKISAQWVLEGDIKGCFDNINHEWLKENILIDRKILNQFLKAGFVHNKKLFPTEKGTPQGGIISPILANMTLDGLEELLKRKYWTNSRGTINRKYNRRNKINLVRYADDFVVTATNKEVLEEARELIEGFLKERGLELSREKTEITHINTGFDFLGWNFRKYNGKLIIKPSKESYKSIINEIRTKIKENKTIKQENLIKILNSKIRGWCNYHRSACSKKSYQSLDRDIFYALWSWAKRRHPNKAKQWIKDRYWIRTETRDWTFSVGNIKLIFASDTKIIRHRLIKFAANPYLKEYDKYYLRKKLRLK
;
A
#
# COMPACT_ATOMS: atom_id res chain seq x y z
N MET A 1 26.30 -39.91 9.55
CA MET A 1 25.15 -39.95 10.48
C MET A 1 24.84 -38.53 10.94
N ASN A 2 23.69 -37.98 10.53
CA ASN A 2 23.37 -36.56 10.65
C ASN A 2 22.70 -36.23 11.99
N MET A 3 23.33 -35.35 12.77
CA MET A 3 22.90 -34.73 14.03
C MET A 3 21.68 -33.78 13.87
N ALA A 4 20.68 -34.15 13.06
CA ALA A 4 19.54 -33.28 12.73
C ALA A 4 18.15 -33.91 13.00
N SER A 5 18.08 -35.10 13.61
CA SER A 5 16.83 -35.88 13.72
C SER A 5 16.32 -36.15 15.14
N GLN A 6 16.83 -35.49 16.18
CA GLN A 6 16.33 -35.65 17.56
C GLN A 6 16.17 -34.30 18.28
N ILE A 7 15.15 -33.52 17.88
CA ILE A 7 14.56 -32.54 18.78
C ILE A 7 13.09 -32.93 18.93
N THR A 8 12.88 -33.96 19.73
CA THR A 8 11.59 -34.43 20.20
C THR A 8 11.08 -33.49 21.28
N GLN A 9 9.80 -33.17 21.14
CA GLN A 9 8.77 -32.70 22.07
C GLN A 9 9.00 -32.60 23.61
N TYR A 10 10.18 -32.34 24.19
CA TYR A 10 10.33 -32.18 25.66
C TYR A 10 11.31 -31.08 26.14
N GLU A 11 11.91 -30.27 25.26
CA GLU A 11 12.81 -29.16 25.65
C GLU A 11 12.13 -27.77 25.78
N TRP A 12 10.80 -27.68 25.79
CA TRP A 12 10.12 -26.36 25.89
C TRP A 12 9.96 -25.86 27.33
N ALA A 13 10.26 -26.67 28.34
CA ALA A 13 10.13 -26.33 29.75
C ALA A 13 11.29 -25.49 30.32
N THR A 14 12.41 -25.37 29.60
CA THR A 14 13.63 -24.70 30.11
C THR A 14 14.26 -23.75 29.09
N VAL A 15 13.45 -23.06 28.27
CA VAL A 15 13.96 -21.79 27.71
C VAL A 15 14.04 -20.81 28.87
N ASP A 16 15.22 -20.69 29.48
CA ASP A 16 15.49 -19.67 30.49
C ASP A 16 14.99 -18.32 29.96
N ARG A 17 13.95 -17.80 30.62
CA ARG A 17 13.19 -16.63 30.21
C ARG A 17 14.08 -15.39 30.15
N LYS A 18 15.13 -15.34 30.96
CA LYS A 18 16.12 -14.26 30.97
C LYS A 18 17.00 -14.32 29.72
N ASN A 19 17.51 -15.51 29.40
CA ASN A 19 18.30 -15.76 28.19
C ASN A 19 17.52 -15.53 26.88
N ALA A 20 16.23 -15.83 26.84
CA ALA A 20 15.39 -15.56 25.66
C ALA A 20 15.24 -14.06 25.34
N GLY A 21 15.17 -13.20 26.36
CA GLY A 21 15.11 -11.75 26.16
C GLY A 21 16.41 -11.22 25.54
N ILE A 22 17.54 -11.60 26.14
CA ILE A 22 18.88 -11.25 25.66
C ILE A 22 19.08 -11.73 24.22
N LYS A 23 18.68 -12.97 23.90
CA LYS A 23 18.76 -13.53 22.55
C LYS A 23 17.98 -12.73 21.51
N TRP A 24 16.87 -12.08 21.86
CA TRP A 24 16.11 -11.25 20.93
C TRP A 24 16.76 -9.88 20.67
N GLU A 25 17.31 -9.28 21.71
CA GLU A 25 17.92 -7.95 21.64
C GLU A 25 19.28 -7.99 20.93
N THR A 26 20.01 -9.08 21.09
CA THR A 26 21.31 -9.33 20.44
C THR A 26 21.18 -9.77 18.96
N ILE A 27 19.97 -9.94 18.42
CA ILE A 27 19.79 -10.36 17.01
C ILE A 27 20.32 -9.29 16.05
N ILE A 28 21.39 -9.64 15.34
CA ILE A 28 21.83 -8.86 14.18
C ILE A 28 20.92 -9.19 12.99
N TRP A 29 20.03 -8.27 12.66
CA TRP A 29 18.98 -8.50 11.66
C TRP A 29 19.47 -8.60 10.21
N GLY A 30 20.62 -8.01 9.89
CA GLY A 30 21.19 -8.05 8.53
C GLY A 30 21.41 -9.48 8.02
N PRO A 31 22.20 -10.32 8.73
CA PRO A 31 22.34 -11.75 8.43
C PRO A 31 21.02 -12.52 8.34
N VAL A 32 20.08 -12.28 9.27
CA VAL A 32 18.75 -12.93 9.27
C VAL A 32 17.99 -12.64 7.98
N ILE A 33 17.94 -11.38 7.57
CA ILE A 33 17.29 -10.94 6.33
C ILE A 33 17.99 -11.57 5.11
N ARG A 34 19.33 -11.63 5.10
CA ARG A 34 20.09 -12.25 3.99
C ARG A 34 19.76 -13.74 3.83
N LYS A 35 19.67 -14.50 4.93
CA LYS A 35 19.32 -15.94 4.88
C LYS A 35 17.91 -16.17 4.32
N VAL A 36 16.93 -15.37 4.76
CA VAL A 36 15.56 -15.42 4.24
C VAL A 36 15.50 -15.02 2.77
N ASN A 37 16.15 -13.92 2.39
CA ASN A 37 16.21 -13.46 1.00
C ASN A 37 16.85 -14.51 0.08
N LYS A 38 17.90 -15.23 0.51
CA LYS A 38 18.53 -16.29 -0.29
C LYS A 38 17.53 -17.40 -0.67
N LEU A 39 16.67 -17.81 0.27
CA LEU A 39 15.60 -18.77 0.00
C LEU A 39 14.50 -18.16 -0.88
N GLN A 40 14.08 -16.92 -0.62
CA GLN A 40 13.10 -16.22 -1.46
C GLN A 40 13.58 -16.07 -2.92
N SER A 41 14.86 -15.78 -3.14
CA SER A 41 15.47 -15.75 -4.48
C SER A 41 15.44 -17.12 -5.17
N ARG A 42 15.63 -18.21 -4.43
CA ARG A 42 15.51 -19.58 -4.99
C ARG A 42 14.07 -19.88 -5.38
N ILE A 43 13.08 -19.47 -4.59
CA ILE A 43 11.66 -19.60 -4.91
C ILE A 43 11.34 -18.82 -6.19
N ALA A 44 11.76 -17.56 -6.28
CA ALA A 44 11.54 -16.73 -7.47
C ALA A 44 12.13 -17.38 -8.73
N LYS A 45 13.39 -17.84 -8.66
CA LYS A 45 14.03 -18.56 -9.78
C LYS A 45 13.31 -19.84 -10.18
N ALA A 46 12.82 -20.62 -9.21
CA ALA A 46 12.07 -21.84 -9.49
C ALA A 46 10.76 -21.54 -10.25
N ILE A 47 10.04 -20.48 -9.85
CA ILE A 47 8.83 -20.03 -10.54
C ILE A 47 9.13 -19.52 -11.96
N THR A 48 10.17 -18.71 -12.14
CA THR A 48 10.59 -18.23 -13.47
C THR A 48 10.92 -19.38 -14.43
N ARG A 49 11.41 -20.52 -13.92
CA ARG A 49 11.73 -21.72 -14.70
C ARG A 49 10.55 -22.71 -14.84
N GLY A 50 9.36 -22.37 -14.36
CA GLY A 50 8.19 -23.26 -14.39
C GLY A 50 8.25 -24.44 -13.40
N MET A 51 9.26 -24.51 -12.52
CA MET A 51 9.46 -25.60 -11.56
C MET A 51 8.57 -25.45 -10.31
N LYS A 52 7.25 -25.57 -10.49
CA LYS A 52 6.24 -25.36 -9.42
C LYS A 52 6.45 -26.27 -8.20
N ASN A 53 6.85 -27.53 -8.41
CA ASN A 53 7.10 -28.49 -7.33
C ASN A 53 8.30 -28.08 -6.46
N LEU A 54 9.38 -27.60 -7.08
CA LEU A 54 10.53 -27.07 -6.35
C LEU A 54 10.15 -25.81 -5.55
N ALA A 55 9.36 -24.92 -6.13
CA ALA A 55 8.86 -23.73 -5.44
C ALA A 55 8.04 -24.10 -4.18
N ARG A 56 7.15 -25.11 -4.27
CA ARG A 56 6.40 -25.65 -3.10
C ARG A 56 7.33 -26.16 -2.01
N LYS A 57 8.32 -26.99 -2.35
CA LYS A 57 9.30 -27.53 -1.39
C LYS A 57 10.08 -26.41 -0.70
N LEU A 58 10.51 -25.38 -1.46
CA LEU A 58 11.24 -24.23 -0.92
C LEU A 58 10.37 -23.32 -0.05
N GLN A 59 9.09 -23.13 -0.41
CA GLN A 59 8.14 -22.41 0.44
C GLN A 59 7.93 -23.11 1.78
N TYR A 60 7.77 -24.44 1.76
CA TYR A 60 7.64 -25.23 2.97
C TYR A 60 8.88 -25.15 3.87
N LEU A 61 10.07 -25.22 3.27
CA LEU A 61 11.32 -24.99 4.00
C LEU A 61 11.37 -23.57 4.60
N LEU A 62 10.91 -22.57 3.86
CA LEU A 62 10.92 -21.18 4.29
C LEU A 62 9.92 -20.91 5.43
N SER A 63 8.74 -21.54 5.42
CA SER A 63 7.74 -21.42 6.50
C SER A 63 8.22 -22.06 7.80
N LYS A 64 9.04 -23.13 7.72
CA LYS A 64 9.64 -23.78 8.89
C LYS A 64 10.93 -23.11 9.39
N SER A 65 11.55 -22.28 8.58
CA SER A 65 12.85 -21.67 8.91
C SER A 65 12.76 -20.76 10.16
N TYR A 66 13.67 -20.98 11.11
CA TYR A 66 13.86 -20.15 12.30
C TYR A 66 13.94 -18.64 11.96
N TYR A 67 14.73 -18.29 10.94
CA TYR A 67 14.92 -16.89 10.53
C TYR A 67 13.64 -16.23 10.02
N THR A 68 12.79 -16.96 9.29
CA THR A 68 11.53 -16.42 8.80
C THR A 68 10.55 -16.16 9.94
N LYS A 69 10.49 -17.07 10.93
CA LYS A 69 9.66 -16.90 12.13
C LYS A 69 10.06 -15.65 12.92
N LEU A 70 11.36 -15.44 13.14
CA LEU A 70 11.87 -14.22 13.78
C LEU A 70 11.44 -12.95 13.03
N LEU A 71 11.58 -12.93 11.70
CA LEU A 71 11.16 -11.79 10.89
C LEU A 71 9.64 -11.57 10.91
N ALA A 72 8.84 -12.63 10.95
CA ALA A 72 7.39 -12.54 11.06
C ALA A 72 6.98 -11.87 12.37
N VAL A 73 7.55 -12.31 13.50
CA VAL A 73 7.33 -11.70 14.82
C VAL A 73 7.84 -10.26 14.87
N ARG A 74 9.02 -9.98 14.32
CA ARG A 74 9.54 -8.60 14.26
C ARG A 74 8.59 -7.69 13.50
N ARG A 75 8.03 -8.15 12.37
CA ARG A 75 7.09 -7.35 11.57
C ARG A 75 5.86 -6.96 12.38
N VAL A 76 5.24 -7.90 13.10
CA VAL A 76 4.01 -7.59 13.87
C VAL A 76 4.27 -6.74 15.12
N THR A 77 5.45 -6.86 15.72
CA THR A 77 5.80 -6.14 16.95
C THR A 77 6.45 -4.78 16.74
N THR A 78 6.83 -4.44 15.50
CA THR A 78 7.38 -3.11 15.15
C THR A 78 6.38 -2.18 14.48
N ASN A 79 5.32 -2.72 13.87
CA ASN A 79 4.30 -1.93 13.17
C ASN A 79 3.50 -1.02 14.13
N LYS A 80 2.86 0.03 13.58
CA LYS A 80 1.99 0.96 14.34
C LYS A 80 0.88 0.22 15.13
N GLY A 81 0.35 -0.87 14.58
CA GLY A 81 -0.65 -1.73 15.22
C GLY A 81 -0.12 -2.70 16.29
N LYS A 82 1.14 -2.58 16.73
CA LYS A 82 1.74 -3.45 17.75
C LYS A 82 1.02 -3.41 19.11
N LYS A 83 0.37 -2.28 19.41
CA LYS A 83 -0.40 -2.07 20.66
C LYS A 83 -1.88 -2.42 20.54
N THR A 84 -2.34 -2.86 19.36
CA THR A 84 -3.74 -3.17 19.13
C THR A 84 -3.94 -4.67 19.26
N PRO A 85 -4.52 -5.18 20.37
CA PRO A 85 -4.74 -6.61 20.51
C PRO A 85 -5.93 -7.08 19.67
N GLY A 86 -5.98 -8.40 19.42
CA GLY A 86 -7.13 -9.04 18.79
C GLY A 86 -8.25 -9.30 19.79
N ILE A 87 -9.08 -10.31 19.51
CA ILE A 87 -10.15 -10.74 20.42
C ILE A 87 -9.62 -11.27 21.76
N ASP A 88 -8.40 -11.82 21.76
CA ASP A 88 -7.75 -12.44 22.92
C ASP A 88 -7.12 -11.44 23.89
N LYS A 89 -7.07 -10.15 23.54
CA LYS A 89 -6.46 -9.09 24.37
C LYS A 89 -4.96 -9.29 24.66
N ILE A 90 -4.27 -10.24 24.01
CA ILE A 90 -2.86 -10.55 24.26
C ILE A 90 -1.93 -9.67 23.41
N LEU A 91 -0.85 -9.16 24.04
CA LEU A 91 0.22 -8.41 23.39
C LEU A 91 1.60 -9.09 23.54
N TRP A 92 2.46 -8.96 22.53
CA TRP A 92 3.87 -9.41 22.58
C TRP A 92 4.79 -8.21 22.79
N SER A 93 4.75 -7.62 23.98
CA SER A 93 5.47 -6.37 24.32
C SER A 93 6.94 -6.61 24.64
N THR A 94 7.25 -7.64 25.44
CA THR A 94 8.60 -7.94 25.94
C THR A 94 9.47 -8.68 24.92
N ALA A 95 10.80 -8.53 25.02
CA ALA A 95 11.77 -9.23 24.18
C ALA A 95 11.64 -10.76 24.33
N THR A 96 11.54 -11.25 25.56
CA THR A 96 11.30 -12.65 25.90
C THR A 96 10.03 -13.20 25.24
N SER A 97 8.90 -12.48 25.35
CA SER A 97 7.64 -12.89 24.73
C SER A 97 7.77 -12.99 23.20
N LYS A 98 8.46 -12.04 22.56
CA LYS A 98 8.71 -12.08 21.11
C LYS A 98 9.52 -13.31 20.71
N TYR A 99 10.61 -13.59 21.42
CA TYR A 99 11.50 -14.71 21.10
C TYR A 99 10.79 -16.06 21.24
N ILE A 100 10.15 -16.28 22.39
CA ILE A 100 9.42 -17.53 22.68
C ILE A 100 8.30 -17.75 21.66
N ASN A 101 7.51 -16.72 21.36
CA ASN A 101 6.43 -16.84 20.38
C ASN A 101 6.96 -17.04 18.95
N ALA A 102 8.15 -16.52 18.60
CA ALA A 102 8.78 -16.82 17.33
C ALA A 102 9.15 -18.31 17.20
N LEU A 103 9.64 -18.94 18.27
CA LEU A 103 9.93 -20.37 18.28
C LEU A 103 8.66 -21.22 18.18
N LYS A 104 7.61 -20.83 18.92
CA LYS A 104 6.30 -21.50 18.94
C LYS A 104 5.51 -21.36 17.64
N LEU A 105 5.87 -20.42 16.77
CA LEU A 105 5.17 -20.19 15.50
C LEU A 105 5.29 -21.44 14.60
N THR A 106 4.21 -22.22 14.50
CA THR A 106 4.17 -23.48 13.75
C THR A 106 2.81 -23.68 13.10
N ASN A 107 2.78 -24.44 12.00
CA ASN A 107 1.54 -24.85 11.36
C ASN A 107 0.90 -26.08 12.01
N LYS A 108 1.67 -26.86 12.79
CA LYS A 108 1.14 -28.01 13.55
C LYS A 108 0.16 -27.51 14.62
N ASN A 109 -1.05 -28.08 14.66
CA ASN A 109 -2.11 -27.72 15.61
C ASN A 109 -2.51 -26.23 15.59
N TYR A 110 -2.22 -25.52 14.49
CA TYR A 110 -2.67 -24.15 14.34
C TYR A 110 -4.19 -24.11 14.12
N LYS A 111 -4.86 -23.26 14.90
CA LYS A 111 -6.27 -22.88 14.75
C LYS A 111 -6.37 -21.36 14.73
N ALA A 112 -6.80 -20.79 13.62
CA ALA A 112 -7.05 -19.35 13.51
C ALA A 112 -8.20 -18.93 14.42
N LYS A 113 -8.01 -17.80 15.12
CA LYS A 113 -9.06 -17.21 15.96
C LYS A 113 -9.87 -16.19 15.15
N ALA A 114 -11.13 -15.99 15.56
CA ALA A 114 -12.01 -15.01 14.94
C ALA A 114 -11.45 -13.58 15.06
N LEU A 115 -11.72 -12.77 14.04
CA LEU A 115 -11.20 -11.39 13.97
C LEU A 115 -12.04 -10.43 14.81
N LYS A 116 -11.41 -9.44 15.42
CA LYS A 116 -12.13 -8.35 16.11
C LYS A 116 -12.60 -7.31 15.08
N ARG A 117 -13.91 -7.12 14.93
CA ARG A 117 -14.47 -6.13 13.99
C ARG A 117 -14.43 -4.72 14.58
N VAL A 118 -13.82 -3.77 13.87
CA VAL A 118 -13.74 -2.34 14.24
C VAL A 118 -14.12 -1.48 13.04
N HIS A 119 -14.95 -0.47 13.24
CA HIS A 119 -15.35 0.45 12.18
C HIS A 119 -14.43 1.67 12.11
N ILE A 120 -13.93 2.00 10.92
CA ILE A 120 -13.16 3.21 10.64
C ILE A 120 -13.98 4.08 9.69
N SER A 121 -14.13 5.37 10.01
CA SER A 121 -14.81 6.31 9.12
C SER A 121 -14.01 6.51 7.82
N LYS A 122 -14.69 6.39 6.67
CA LYS A 122 -14.14 6.82 5.37
C LYS A 122 -14.29 8.33 5.22
N SER A 123 -13.55 8.89 4.27
CA SER A 123 -13.67 10.30 3.86
C SER A 123 -15.08 10.67 3.36
N ASN A 124 -15.83 9.70 2.84
CA ASN A 124 -17.20 9.88 2.35
C ASN A 124 -18.29 9.63 3.42
N GLY A 125 -17.92 9.59 4.71
CA GLY A 125 -18.85 9.39 5.83
C GLY A 125 -19.28 7.93 6.06
N LYS A 126 -19.16 7.03 5.07
CA LYS A 126 -19.45 5.60 5.24
C LYS A 126 -18.41 4.93 6.17
N LYS A 127 -18.81 3.90 6.92
CA LYS A 127 -17.88 3.13 7.79
C LYS A 127 -17.21 2.00 6.99
N ARG A 128 -15.89 1.85 7.08
CA ARG A 128 -15.13 0.70 6.58
C ARG A 128 -14.91 -0.27 7.74
N PRO A 129 -15.38 -1.51 7.64
CA PRO A 129 -15.22 -2.47 8.71
C PRO A 129 -13.86 -3.18 8.60
N LEU A 130 -13.02 -3.04 9.62
CA LEU A 130 -11.70 -3.67 9.72
C LEU A 130 -11.79 -4.90 10.62
N GLY A 131 -11.22 -6.03 10.17
CA GLY A 131 -10.99 -7.21 10.99
C GLY A 131 -9.57 -7.19 11.56
N ILE A 132 -9.43 -7.10 12.87
CA ILE A 132 -8.13 -7.11 13.55
C ILE A 132 -7.87 -8.53 14.06
N PRO A 133 -6.91 -9.27 13.48
CA PRO A 133 -6.55 -10.59 13.97
C PRO A 133 -5.72 -10.50 15.27
N THR A 134 -5.62 -11.62 15.98
CA THR A 134 -4.71 -11.75 17.14
C THR A 134 -3.25 -11.53 16.73
N ILE A 135 -2.35 -11.25 17.67
CA ILE A 135 -0.92 -11.11 17.32
C ILE A 135 -0.37 -12.42 16.76
N HIS A 136 -0.78 -13.56 17.33
CA HIS A 136 -0.38 -14.86 16.84
C HIS A 136 -0.82 -15.08 15.38
N ASP A 137 -2.08 -14.78 15.06
CA ASP A 137 -2.59 -14.91 13.69
C ASP A 137 -1.93 -13.92 12.74
N ARG A 138 -1.65 -12.68 13.17
CA ARG A 138 -0.87 -11.73 12.37
C ARG A 138 0.54 -12.23 12.13
N ALA A 139 1.18 -12.89 13.10
CA ALA A 139 2.52 -13.47 12.93
C ALA A 139 2.49 -14.64 11.93
N MET A 140 1.48 -15.50 12.01
CA MET A 140 1.25 -16.57 11.02
C MET A 140 1.00 -16.00 9.62
N GLN A 141 0.14 -14.99 9.50
CA GLN A 141 -0.06 -14.29 8.22
C GLN A 141 1.22 -13.62 7.72
N ALA A 142 2.04 -13.03 8.60
CA ALA A 142 3.32 -12.43 8.23
C ALA A 142 4.34 -13.49 7.75
N LEU A 143 4.33 -14.67 8.36
CA LEU A 143 5.15 -15.82 7.97
C LEU A 143 4.77 -16.30 6.55
N TYR A 144 3.50 -16.58 6.30
CA TYR A 144 3.03 -17.01 4.98
C TYR A 144 3.07 -15.90 3.94
N ALA A 145 2.90 -14.64 4.34
CA ALA A 145 3.13 -13.50 3.45
C ALA A 145 4.59 -13.49 2.95
N LYS A 146 5.58 -13.86 3.77
CA LYS A 146 6.99 -13.98 3.33
C LYS A 146 7.21 -15.13 2.36
N THR A 147 6.46 -16.22 2.46
CA THR A 147 6.60 -17.35 1.51
C THR A 147 5.92 -17.05 0.18
N LEU A 148 4.82 -16.30 0.18
CA LEU A 148 4.13 -15.86 -1.03
C LEU A 148 4.79 -14.69 -1.75
N ASP A 149 5.43 -13.78 -1.01
CA ASP A 149 6.12 -12.58 -1.52
C ASP A 149 6.94 -12.83 -2.81
N PRO A 150 7.87 -13.81 -2.87
CA PRO A 150 8.64 -14.08 -4.10
C PRO A 150 7.81 -14.62 -5.25
N ILE A 151 6.76 -15.42 -4.98
CA ILE A 151 5.89 -15.96 -6.03
C ILE A 151 5.03 -14.85 -6.62
N SER A 152 4.34 -14.11 -5.75
CA SER A 152 3.49 -12.98 -6.17
C SER A 152 4.27 -11.99 -7.02
N GLU A 153 5.51 -11.67 -6.65
CA GLU A 153 6.32 -10.71 -7.40
C GLU A 153 6.80 -11.25 -8.75
N THR A 154 6.99 -12.57 -8.89
CA THR A 154 7.34 -13.19 -10.18
C THR A 154 6.17 -13.34 -11.14
N THR A 155 4.96 -13.60 -10.62
CA THR A 155 3.77 -13.85 -11.45
C THR A 155 2.93 -12.59 -11.69
N ALA A 156 3.17 -11.53 -10.92
CA ALA A 156 2.35 -10.33 -10.99
C ALA A 156 2.49 -9.56 -12.30
N ASP A 157 1.39 -8.89 -12.66
CA ASP A 157 1.34 -7.97 -13.78
C ASP A 157 2.43 -6.90 -13.64
N LYS A 158 3.18 -6.64 -14.71
CA LYS A 158 4.29 -5.67 -14.74
C LYS A 158 3.79 -4.25 -14.51
N VAL A 159 2.54 -3.97 -14.88
CA VAL A 159 1.87 -2.66 -14.74
C VAL A 159 0.99 -2.55 -13.49
N SER A 160 1.14 -3.48 -12.54
CA SER A 160 0.56 -3.41 -11.20
C SER A 160 1.55 -2.83 -10.19
N PHE A 161 1.16 -1.77 -9.47
CA PHE A 161 2.05 -1.04 -8.56
C PHE A 161 1.65 -1.16 -7.09
N GLY A 162 0.36 -1.35 -6.79
CA GLY A 162 -0.18 -1.34 -5.44
C GLY A 162 0.36 -2.47 -4.56
N PHE A 163 0.67 -2.18 -3.30
CA PHE A 163 1.13 -3.13 -2.28
C PHE A 163 2.37 -3.99 -2.64
N ARG A 164 3.14 -3.58 -3.65
CA ARG A 164 4.35 -4.29 -4.10
C ARG A 164 5.63 -3.61 -3.62
N LYS A 165 6.70 -4.40 -3.50
CA LYS A 165 7.99 -3.88 -3.03
C LYS A 165 8.59 -2.89 -4.02
N TYR A 166 9.06 -1.76 -3.49
CA TYR A 166 9.76 -0.71 -4.24
C TYR A 166 8.96 -0.05 -5.38
N ARG A 167 7.64 -0.31 -5.45
CA ARG A 167 6.68 0.37 -6.33
C ARG A 167 5.85 1.35 -5.50
N SER A 168 5.57 2.53 -6.03
CA SER A 168 4.76 3.57 -5.36
C SER A 168 3.66 4.12 -6.28
N CYS A 169 2.76 4.92 -5.71
CA CYS A 169 1.77 5.69 -6.47
C CYS A 169 2.43 6.58 -7.55
N ASP A 170 3.64 7.07 -7.28
CA ASP A 170 4.40 7.86 -8.26
C ASP A 170 4.84 7.04 -9.47
N ASP A 171 5.13 5.74 -9.32
CA ASP A 171 5.45 4.87 -10.46
C ASP A 171 4.22 4.74 -11.38
N ALA A 172 3.01 4.56 -10.81
CA ALA A 172 1.78 4.50 -11.57
C ALA A 172 1.49 5.83 -12.31
N LYS A 173 1.65 6.96 -11.62
CA LYS A 173 1.50 8.30 -12.20
C LYS A 173 2.49 8.57 -13.33
N GLU A 174 3.77 8.28 -13.11
CA GLU A 174 4.82 8.48 -14.11
C GLU A 174 4.61 7.57 -15.32
N TYR A 175 4.09 6.37 -15.11
CA TYR A 175 3.71 5.50 -16.22
C TYR A 175 2.54 6.07 -17.02
N LEU A 176 1.46 6.52 -16.36
CA LEU A 176 0.35 7.22 -17.03
C LEU A 176 0.82 8.46 -17.79
N PHE A 177 1.74 9.25 -17.22
CA PHE A 177 2.34 10.39 -17.90
C PHE A 177 3.00 9.99 -19.23
N LYS A 178 3.74 8.89 -19.25
CA LYS A 178 4.37 8.37 -20.49
C LYS A 178 3.35 7.85 -21.50
N LEU A 179 2.23 7.29 -21.04
CA LEU A 179 1.17 6.78 -21.91
C LEU A 179 0.35 7.91 -22.55
N LEU A 180 0.02 8.94 -21.78
CA LEU A 180 -0.94 9.99 -22.15
C LEU A 180 -0.28 11.31 -22.58
N GLY A 181 1.01 11.48 -22.34
CA GLY A 181 1.70 12.77 -22.48
C GLY A 181 1.94 13.25 -23.91
N LYS A 182 1.94 12.37 -24.91
CA LYS A 182 2.21 12.74 -26.32
C LYS A 182 0.94 13.20 -27.02
N LYS A 183 1.07 13.99 -28.11
CA LYS A 183 -0.09 14.41 -28.93
C LYS A 183 -0.85 13.19 -29.48
N ILE A 184 -0.12 12.22 -30.01
CA ILE A 184 -0.62 10.94 -30.56
C ILE A 184 -1.06 9.91 -29.50
N SER A 185 -1.06 10.24 -28.21
CA SER A 185 -1.45 9.29 -27.15
C SER A 185 -2.93 8.92 -27.20
N ALA A 186 -3.31 7.87 -26.46
CA ALA A 186 -4.70 7.55 -26.16
C ALA A 186 -5.44 8.79 -25.60
N GLN A 187 -6.72 8.92 -25.96
CA GLN A 187 -7.54 10.08 -25.63
C GLN A 187 -8.66 9.74 -24.65
N TRP A 188 -9.10 8.48 -24.62
CA TRP A 188 -10.13 7.99 -23.72
C TRP A 188 -9.53 7.15 -22.61
N VAL A 189 -10.15 7.23 -21.44
CA VAL A 189 -9.71 6.58 -20.22
C VAL A 189 -10.91 5.96 -19.54
N LEU A 190 -10.81 4.66 -19.23
CA LEU A 190 -11.73 3.94 -18.35
C LEU A 190 -11.13 3.96 -16.94
N GLU A 191 -11.84 4.59 -16.02
CA GLU A 191 -11.57 4.57 -14.59
C GLU A 191 -12.25 3.35 -14.01
N GLY A 192 -11.48 2.40 -13.47
CA GLY A 192 -11.99 1.13 -12.94
C GLY A 192 -11.81 1.05 -11.43
N ASP A 193 -12.91 0.75 -10.72
CA ASP A 193 -12.93 0.47 -9.27
C ASP A 193 -13.70 -0.84 -9.04
N ILE A 194 -13.17 -1.70 -8.15
CA ILE A 194 -13.76 -3.00 -7.84
C ILE A 194 -14.61 -2.91 -6.58
N LYS A 195 -15.87 -3.31 -6.70
CA LYS A 195 -16.83 -3.28 -5.59
C LYS A 195 -16.42 -4.29 -4.52
N GLY A 196 -16.02 -3.78 -3.35
CA GLY A 196 -15.73 -4.62 -2.19
C GLY A 196 -14.62 -5.64 -2.46
N CYS A 197 -13.53 -5.24 -3.12
CA CYS A 197 -12.46 -6.14 -3.55
C CYS A 197 -12.00 -7.13 -2.47
N PHE A 198 -11.80 -6.68 -1.23
CA PHE A 198 -11.40 -7.60 -0.16
C PHE A 198 -12.54 -8.47 0.35
N ASP A 199 -13.79 -8.01 0.30
CA ASP A 199 -14.93 -8.67 0.93
C ASP A 199 -15.57 -9.75 0.02
N ASN A 200 -15.35 -9.68 -1.30
CA ASN A 200 -16.08 -10.52 -2.27
C ASN A 200 -15.28 -11.65 -2.93
N ILE A 201 -13.95 -11.70 -2.76
CA ILE A 201 -13.10 -12.71 -3.40
C ILE A 201 -13.59 -14.14 -3.10
N ASN A 202 -13.72 -14.95 -4.14
CA ASN A 202 -14.09 -16.35 -4.04
C ASN A 202 -12.99 -17.19 -3.36
N HIS A 203 -13.34 -17.92 -2.28
CA HIS A 203 -12.40 -18.76 -1.54
C HIS A 203 -11.91 -19.98 -2.32
N GLU A 204 -12.75 -20.60 -3.14
CA GLU A 204 -12.36 -21.77 -3.93
C GLU A 204 -11.36 -21.39 -5.01
N TRP A 205 -11.61 -20.27 -5.71
CA TRP A 205 -10.66 -19.71 -6.67
C TRP A 205 -9.28 -19.48 -6.03
N LEU A 206 -9.22 -18.92 -4.81
CA LEU A 206 -7.96 -18.70 -4.09
C LEU A 206 -7.23 -20.03 -3.78
N LYS A 207 -7.94 -21.06 -3.35
CA LYS A 207 -7.37 -22.38 -2.99
C LYS A 207 -6.82 -23.15 -4.20
N GLU A 208 -7.42 -22.94 -5.35
CA GLU A 208 -7.04 -23.59 -6.60
C GLU A 208 -5.85 -22.88 -7.26
N ASN A 209 -5.86 -21.55 -7.27
CA ASN A 209 -4.91 -20.75 -8.05
C ASN A 209 -3.69 -20.26 -7.27
N ILE A 210 -3.76 -20.17 -5.93
CA ILE A 210 -2.65 -19.65 -5.12
C ILE A 210 -1.82 -20.79 -4.52
N LEU A 211 -0.50 -20.68 -4.73
CA LEU A 211 0.49 -21.63 -4.22
C LEU A 211 0.81 -21.34 -2.74
N ILE A 212 -0.08 -21.83 -1.87
CA ILE A 212 0.02 -21.81 -0.40
C ILE A 212 -0.56 -23.09 0.20
N ASP A 213 -0.22 -23.40 1.46
CA ASP A 213 -0.87 -24.46 2.22
C ASP A 213 -2.39 -24.20 2.33
N ARG A 214 -3.18 -25.05 1.68
CA ARG A 214 -4.65 -24.95 1.61
C ARG A 214 -5.30 -25.00 2.99
N LYS A 215 -4.75 -25.78 3.93
CA LYS A 215 -5.32 -25.90 5.29
C LYS A 215 -5.17 -24.56 6.02
N ILE A 216 -4.00 -23.95 5.93
CA ILE A 216 -3.73 -22.65 6.56
C ILE A 216 -4.51 -21.53 5.88
N LEU A 217 -4.55 -21.51 4.56
CA LEU A 217 -5.33 -20.51 3.82
C LEU A 217 -6.81 -20.59 4.20
N ASN A 218 -7.40 -21.80 4.23
CA ASN A 218 -8.78 -21.99 4.62
C ASN A 218 -9.06 -21.50 6.03
N GLN A 219 -8.14 -21.72 6.98
CA GLN A 219 -8.27 -21.17 8.32
C GLN A 219 -8.22 -19.64 8.36
N PHE A 220 -7.35 -19.00 7.58
CA PHE A 220 -7.32 -17.54 7.52
C PHE A 220 -8.59 -16.93 6.91
N LEU A 221 -9.18 -17.61 5.93
CA LEU A 221 -10.38 -17.14 5.22
C LEU A 221 -11.68 -17.40 6.01
N LYS A 222 -11.80 -18.56 6.65
CA LYS A 222 -13.00 -18.99 7.38
C LYS A 222 -12.98 -18.68 8.89
N ALA A 223 -11.99 -17.94 9.39
CA ALA A 223 -11.87 -17.62 10.81
C ALA A 223 -13.08 -16.86 11.40
N GLY A 224 -13.91 -16.23 10.56
CA GLY A 224 -15.06 -15.44 11.01
C GLY A 224 -14.64 -14.13 11.68
N PHE A 225 -15.62 -13.34 12.11
CA PHE A 225 -15.37 -12.14 12.89
C PHE A 225 -16.33 -12.01 14.07
N VAL A 226 -15.86 -11.43 15.15
CA VAL A 226 -16.66 -11.08 16.33
C VAL A 226 -17.08 -9.63 16.21
N HIS A 227 -18.38 -9.38 16.25
CA HIS A 227 -19.00 -8.06 16.31
C HIS A 227 -20.10 -8.05 17.38
N ASN A 228 -20.10 -7.04 18.27
CA ASN A 228 -21.05 -6.94 19.38
C ASN A 228 -21.21 -8.25 20.19
N LYS A 229 -20.08 -8.89 20.50
CA LYS A 229 -19.99 -10.18 21.23
C LYS A 229 -20.62 -11.39 20.52
N LYS A 230 -21.09 -11.25 19.27
CA LYS A 230 -21.57 -12.37 18.44
C LYS A 230 -20.52 -12.77 17.40
N LEU A 231 -20.37 -14.07 17.17
CA LEU A 231 -19.50 -14.62 16.13
C LEU A 231 -20.28 -14.72 14.82
N PHE A 232 -19.72 -14.16 13.76
CA PHE A 232 -20.27 -14.23 12.40
C PHE A 232 -19.31 -15.01 11.50
N PRO A 233 -19.82 -15.96 10.69
CA PRO A 233 -19.00 -16.67 9.71
C PRO A 233 -18.52 -15.71 8.61
N THR A 234 -17.45 -16.11 7.91
CA THR A 234 -16.97 -15.42 6.72
C THR A 234 -17.03 -16.38 5.55
N GLU A 235 -18.02 -16.16 4.68
CA GLU A 235 -18.31 -17.04 3.54
C GLU A 235 -17.53 -16.65 2.27
N LYS A 236 -17.24 -15.35 2.11
CA LYS A 236 -16.49 -14.80 0.98
C LYS A 236 -15.49 -13.74 1.45
N GLY A 237 -14.51 -13.45 0.60
CA GLY A 237 -13.53 -12.41 0.84
C GLY A 237 -12.35 -12.81 1.72
N THR A 238 -11.41 -11.90 1.86
CA THR A 238 -10.25 -11.98 2.72
C THR A 238 -10.37 -10.92 3.81
N PRO A 239 -10.03 -11.22 5.07
CA PRO A 239 -10.24 -10.27 6.15
C PRO A 239 -9.46 -8.96 5.91
N GLN A 240 -10.20 -7.84 5.87
CA GLN A 240 -9.62 -6.51 5.71
C GLN A 240 -8.84 -6.13 6.96
N GLY A 241 -7.50 -6.01 6.84
CA GLY A 241 -6.59 -5.80 7.98
C GLY A 241 -5.60 -6.95 8.20
N GLY A 242 -5.77 -8.07 7.50
CA GLY A 242 -4.79 -9.14 7.44
C GLY A 242 -3.51 -8.73 6.70
N ILE A 243 -2.35 -9.23 7.17
CA ILE A 243 -1.04 -8.91 6.57
C ILE A 243 -0.89 -9.56 5.19
N ILE A 244 -1.52 -10.72 5.01
CA ILE A 244 -1.47 -11.51 3.78
C ILE A 244 -2.51 -11.05 2.74
N SER A 245 -3.60 -10.42 3.18
CA SER A 245 -4.74 -10.06 2.32
C SER A 245 -4.36 -9.21 1.10
N PRO A 246 -3.48 -8.19 1.19
CA PRO A 246 -3.07 -7.41 0.02
C PRO A 246 -2.30 -8.24 -1.03
N ILE A 247 -1.58 -9.28 -0.61
CA ILE A 247 -0.87 -10.18 -1.54
C ILE A 247 -1.88 -11.06 -2.26
N LEU A 248 -2.85 -11.61 -1.53
CA LEU A 248 -3.94 -12.41 -2.11
C LEU A 248 -4.75 -11.60 -3.12
N ALA A 249 -5.15 -10.37 -2.75
CA ALA A 249 -5.89 -9.46 -3.63
C ALA A 249 -5.10 -9.07 -4.89
N ASN A 250 -3.78 -8.91 -4.79
CA ASN A 250 -2.97 -8.69 -5.97
C ASN A 250 -2.91 -9.93 -6.87
N MET A 251 -2.66 -11.11 -6.29
CA MET A 251 -2.60 -12.37 -7.04
C MET A 251 -3.93 -12.74 -7.70
N THR A 252 -5.07 -12.35 -7.12
CA THR A 252 -6.39 -12.53 -7.74
C THR A 252 -6.56 -11.65 -8.98
N LEU A 253 -6.03 -10.43 -8.95
CA LEU A 253 -6.16 -9.45 -10.03
C LEU A 253 -5.05 -9.53 -11.08
N ASP A 254 -4.00 -10.31 -10.81
CA ASP A 254 -2.95 -10.57 -11.78
C ASP A 254 -3.50 -11.45 -12.92
N GLY A 255 -3.11 -11.12 -14.16
CA GLY A 255 -3.69 -11.70 -15.38
C GLY A 255 -4.56 -10.72 -16.17
N LEU A 256 -4.98 -9.59 -15.58
CA LEU A 256 -5.66 -8.52 -16.30
C LEU A 256 -4.78 -7.93 -17.42
N GLU A 257 -3.49 -7.73 -17.15
CA GLU A 257 -2.55 -7.25 -18.17
C GLU A 257 -2.43 -8.24 -19.33
N GLU A 258 -2.37 -9.53 -19.03
CA GLU A 258 -2.23 -10.59 -20.04
C GLU A 258 -3.51 -10.74 -20.87
N LEU A 259 -4.69 -10.66 -20.25
CA LEU A 259 -5.99 -10.68 -20.93
C LEU A 259 -6.09 -9.58 -22.00
N LEU A 260 -5.78 -8.34 -21.62
CA LEU A 260 -5.82 -7.20 -22.53
C LEU A 260 -4.76 -7.31 -23.64
N LYS A 261 -3.59 -7.86 -23.34
CA LYS A 261 -2.57 -8.14 -24.35
C LYS A 261 -3.02 -9.19 -25.35
N ARG A 262 -3.60 -10.29 -24.88
CA ARG A 262 -4.07 -11.38 -25.76
C ARG A 262 -5.09 -10.89 -26.78
N LYS A 263 -5.97 -9.97 -26.40
CA LYS A 263 -6.96 -9.41 -27.32
C LYS A 263 -6.40 -8.30 -28.21
N TYR A 264 -5.68 -7.32 -27.64
CA TYR A 264 -5.35 -6.09 -28.37
C TYR A 264 -3.89 -5.98 -28.85
N TRP A 265 -3.01 -6.85 -28.36
CA TRP A 265 -1.59 -6.85 -28.70
C TRP A 265 -1.20 -8.05 -29.56
N THR A 266 -2.16 -8.85 -30.01
CA THR A 266 -1.92 -10.10 -30.74
C THR A 266 -2.31 -9.94 -32.20
N ASN A 267 -1.57 -10.57 -33.11
CA ASN A 267 -1.97 -10.69 -34.52
C ASN A 267 -2.78 -11.96 -34.77
N SER A 268 -3.27 -12.14 -36.00
CA SER A 268 -4.01 -13.35 -36.43
C SER A 268 -3.22 -14.65 -36.27
N ARG A 269 -1.89 -14.59 -36.11
CA ARG A 269 -1.00 -15.74 -35.88
C ARG A 269 -0.66 -15.99 -34.39
N GLY A 270 -1.34 -15.32 -33.46
CA GLY A 270 -1.15 -15.51 -32.02
C GLY A 270 0.10 -14.84 -31.41
N THR A 271 0.84 -14.04 -32.17
CA THR A 271 2.06 -13.37 -31.69
C THR A 271 1.74 -12.06 -30.95
N ILE A 272 2.10 -11.98 -29.66
CA ILE A 272 1.91 -10.79 -28.83
C ILE A 272 3.06 -9.79 -29.07
N ASN A 273 2.75 -8.59 -29.56
CA ASN A 273 3.73 -7.52 -29.73
C ASN A 273 3.09 -6.12 -29.57
N ARG A 274 3.83 -5.22 -28.92
CA ARG A 274 3.44 -3.81 -28.72
C ARG A 274 3.08 -3.09 -30.03
N LYS A 275 3.62 -3.50 -31.18
CA LYS A 275 3.32 -2.88 -32.47
C LYS A 275 1.83 -3.00 -32.84
N TYR A 276 1.17 -4.10 -32.48
CA TYR A 276 -0.25 -4.33 -32.79
C TYR A 276 -1.16 -3.44 -31.93
N ASN A 277 -0.72 -3.09 -30.72
CA ASN A 277 -1.42 -2.14 -29.86
C ASN A 277 -1.32 -0.68 -30.33
N ARG A 278 -0.63 -0.37 -31.43
CA ARG A 278 -0.52 1.02 -31.93
C ARG A 278 -1.86 1.59 -32.37
N ARG A 279 -2.77 0.74 -32.87
CA ARG A 279 -4.11 1.13 -33.33
C ARG A 279 -5.00 1.52 -32.15
N ASN A 280 -5.19 0.62 -31.19
CA ASN A 280 -6.16 0.80 -30.10
C ASN A 280 -5.57 1.47 -28.85
N LYS A 281 -4.25 1.39 -28.68
CA LYS A 281 -3.49 1.96 -27.54
C LYS A 281 -4.07 1.55 -26.19
N ILE A 282 -4.48 0.29 -26.08
CA ILE A 282 -4.92 -0.31 -24.81
C ILE A 282 -3.73 -0.54 -23.89
N ASN A 283 -3.74 0.16 -22.77
CA ASN A 283 -2.73 0.04 -21.72
C ASN A 283 -3.43 0.03 -20.36
N LEU A 284 -3.03 -0.92 -19.52
CA LEU A 284 -3.49 -1.02 -18.13
C LEU A 284 -2.49 -0.33 -17.19
N VAL A 285 -3.01 0.39 -16.20
CA VAL A 285 -2.28 0.86 -15.03
C VAL A 285 -3.07 0.47 -13.79
N ARG A 286 -2.54 -0.42 -12.95
CA ARG A 286 -3.26 -0.92 -11.77
C ARG A 286 -2.54 -0.54 -10.48
N TYR A 287 -3.29 -0.04 -9.50
CA TYR A 287 -2.83 0.19 -8.15
C TYR A 287 -3.79 -0.47 -7.16
N ALA A 288 -3.48 -1.73 -6.81
CA ALA A 288 -4.38 -2.58 -6.03
C ALA A 288 -5.71 -2.83 -6.75
N ASP A 289 -6.82 -2.39 -6.16
CA ASP A 289 -8.20 -2.45 -6.67
C ASP A 289 -8.52 -1.34 -7.66
N ASP A 290 -7.88 -0.17 -7.53
CA ASP A 290 -8.04 0.94 -8.47
C ASP A 290 -7.21 0.68 -9.74
N PHE A 291 -7.80 0.82 -10.91
CA PHE A 291 -7.07 0.71 -12.17
C PHE A 291 -7.58 1.68 -13.23
N VAL A 292 -6.76 1.88 -14.24
CA VAL A 292 -7.05 2.74 -15.38
C VAL A 292 -6.70 1.98 -16.66
N VAL A 293 -7.61 2.00 -17.63
CA VAL A 293 -7.36 1.51 -18.99
C VAL A 293 -7.46 2.66 -19.96
N THR A 294 -6.45 2.84 -20.81
CA THR A 294 -6.45 3.88 -21.85
C THR A 294 -6.87 3.30 -23.18
N ALA A 295 -7.54 4.06 -24.06
CA ALA A 295 -7.70 3.67 -25.47
C ALA A 295 -7.80 4.88 -26.41
N THR A 296 -7.75 4.61 -27.72
CA THR A 296 -7.98 5.63 -28.74
C THR A 296 -9.43 6.06 -28.86
N ASN A 297 -10.38 5.13 -28.68
CA ASN A 297 -11.81 5.36 -28.90
C ASN A 297 -12.63 4.83 -27.70
N LYS A 298 -13.86 5.30 -27.57
CA LYS A 298 -14.76 4.94 -26.47
C LYS A 298 -15.27 3.50 -26.59
N GLU A 299 -15.62 3.06 -27.80
CA GLU A 299 -16.18 1.73 -28.07
C GLU A 299 -15.19 0.62 -27.67
N VAL A 300 -13.90 0.87 -27.92
CA VAL A 300 -12.81 -0.04 -27.53
C VAL A 300 -12.69 -0.15 -26.00
N LEU A 301 -13.03 0.89 -25.24
CA LEU A 301 -13.05 0.82 -23.79
C LEU A 301 -14.28 0.10 -23.26
N GLU A 302 -15.43 0.23 -23.92
CA GLU A 302 -16.63 -0.52 -23.55
C GLU A 302 -16.41 -2.02 -23.75
N GLU A 303 -15.81 -2.41 -24.88
CA GLU A 303 -15.40 -3.80 -25.12
C GLU A 303 -14.35 -4.28 -24.09
N ALA A 304 -13.37 -3.43 -23.76
CA ALA A 304 -12.38 -3.76 -22.73
C ALA A 304 -13.03 -3.91 -21.34
N ARG A 305 -14.05 -3.10 -21.03
CA ARG A 305 -14.81 -3.18 -19.78
C ARG A 305 -15.50 -4.55 -19.67
N GLU A 306 -16.19 -5.00 -20.71
CA GLU A 306 -16.88 -6.31 -20.72
C GLU A 306 -15.92 -7.47 -20.51
N LEU A 307 -14.74 -7.44 -21.14
CA LEU A 307 -13.69 -8.44 -20.92
C LEU A 307 -13.24 -8.47 -19.46
N ILE A 308 -13.04 -7.29 -18.86
CA ILE A 308 -12.61 -7.16 -17.46
C ILE A 308 -13.72 -7.66 -16.53
N GLU A 309 -14.98 -7.37 -16.82
CA GLU A 309 -16.13 -7.89 -16.07
C GLU A 309 -16.18 -9.42 -16.10
N GLY A 310 -16.00 -10.04 -17.27
CA GLY A 310 -15.91 -11.50 -17.41
C GLY A 310 -14.78 -12.09 -16.57
N PHE A 311 -13.59 -11.49 -16.64
CA PHE A 311 -12.43 -11.92 -15.84
C PHE A 311 -12.67 -11.81 -14.33
N LEU A 312 -13.29 -10.72 -13.88
CA LEU A 312 -13.58 -10.50 -12.47
C LEU A 312 -14.66 -11.45 -11.95
N LYS A 313 -15.67 -11.77 -12.77
CA LYS A 313 -16.78 -12.66 -12.41
C LYS A 313 -16.31 -14.05 -12.01
N GLU A 314 -15.35 -14.64 -12.75
CA GLU A 314 -14.73 -15.92 -12.41
C GLU A 314 -14.09 -15.93 -11.00
N ARG A 315 -13.63 -14.77 -10.54
CA ARG A 315 -12.96 -14.58 -9.24
C ARG A 315 -13.93 -14.17 -8.12
N GLY A 316 -15.23 -14.03 -8.44
CA GLY A 316 -16.26 -13.53 -7.54
C GLY A 316 -16.22 -12.01 -7.32
N LEU A 317 -15.62 -11.27 -8.25
CA LEU A 317 -15.47 -9.82 -8.17
C LEU A 317 -16.36 -9.12 -9.20
N GLU A 318 -16.74 -7.88 -8.92
CA GLU A 318 -17.60 -7.06 -9.77
C GLU A 318 -17.04 -5.63 -9.86
N LEU A 319 -17.21 -4.99 -11.02
CA LEU A 319 -16.93 -3.55 -11.17
C LEU A 319 -17.98 -2.71 -10.45
N SER A 320 -17.53 -1.61 -9.86
CA SER A 320 -18.40 -0.62 -9.26
C SER A 320 -18.99 0.27 -10.35
N ARG A 321 -20.21 -0.02 -10.83
CA ARG A 321 -20.88 0.78 -11.88
C ARG A 321 -20.94 2.29 -11.57
N GLU A 322 -21.18 2.65 -10.30
CA GLU A 322 -21.23 4.06 -9.85
C GLU A 322 -19.90 4.81 -9.98
N LYS A 323 -18.78 4.09 -9.98
CA LYS A 323 -17.43 4.68 -10.01
C LYS A 323 -16.68 4.41 -11.30
N THR A 324 -17.22 3.52 -12.13
CA THR A 324 -16.58 3.10 -13.36
C THR A 324 -17.05 4.05 -14.45
N GLU A 325 -16.20 4.99 -14.82
CA GLU A 325 -16.53 6.04 -15.79
C GLU A 325 -15.56 5.98 -16.98
N ILE A 326 -16.08 6.28 -18.18
CA ILE A 326 -15.26 6.49 -19.36
C ILE A 326 -15.16 7.99 -19.61
N THR A 327 -13.98 8.54 -19.41
CA THR A 327 -13.72 9.97 -19.49
C THR A 327 -12.74 10.30 -20.61
N HIS A 328 -12.92 11.47 -21.22
CA HIS A 328 -11.99 12.00 -22.21
C HIS A 328 -10.87 12.79 -21.51
N ILE A 329 -9.63 12.66 -21.99
CA ILE A 329 -8.44 13.24 -21.34
C ILE A 329 -8.46 14.78 -21.26
N ASN A 330 -9.21 15.45 -22.13
CA ASN A 330 -9.38 16.91 -22.09
C ASN A 330 -10.32 17.37 -20.97
N THR A 331 -11.30 16.54 -20.58
CA THR A 331 -12.13 16.75 -19.38
C THR A 331 -11.27 16.48 -18.14
N GLY A 332 -10.50 15.40 -18.22
CA GLY A 332 -9.57 14.94 -17.21
C GLY A 332 -10.22 13.99 -16.19
N PHE A 333 -9.38 13.22 -15.52
CA PHE A 333 -9.80 12.19 -14.57
C PHE A 333 -8.95 12.20 -13.30
N ASP A 334 -9.47 11.65 -12.21
CA ASP A 334 -8.79 11.60 -10.92
C ASP A 334 -8.29 10.18 -10.62
N PHE A 335 -6.98 10.03 -10.38
CA PHE A 335 -6.38 8.74 -10.03
C PHE A 335 -5.31 8.91 -8.96
N LEU A 336 -5.41 8.13 -7.87
CA LEU A 336 -4.48 8.15 -6.72
C LEU A 336 -4.28 9.54 -6.10
N GLY A 337 -5.30 10.40 -6.14
CA GLY A 337 -5.27 11.77 -5.62
C GLY A 337 -4.61 12.79 -6.54
N TRP A 338 -4.40 12.45 -7.82
CA TRP A 338 -3.98 13.39 -8.86
C TRP A 338 -5.03 13.49 -9.95
N ASN A 339 -5.22 14.71 -10.45
CA ASN A 339 -6.00 14.98 -11.65
C ASN A 339 -5.08 14.95 -12.88
N PHE A 340 -5.44 14.14 -13.87
CA PHE A 340 -4.77 14.02 -15.16
C PHE A 340 -5.62 14.71 -16.21
N ARG A 341 -5.15 15.82 -16.77
CA ARG A 341 -5.88 16.55 -17.80
C ARG A 341 -4.96 17.11 -18.87
N LYS A 342 -5.36 16.98 -20.13
CA LYS A 342 -4.66 17.55 -21.28
C LYS A 342 -5.26 18.93 -21.59
N TYR A 343 -4.39 19.94 -21.62
CA TYR A 343 -4.74 21.32 -21.98
C TYR A 343 -3.99 21.64 -23.27
N ASN A 344 -4.72 21.93 -24.35
CA ASN A 344 -4.14 22.28 -25.67
C ASN A 344 -3.03 21.31 -26.10
N GLY A 345 -3.27 20.00 -25.94
CA GLY A 345 -2.31 18.97 -26.31
C GLY A 345 -1.23 18.64 -25.26
N LYS A 346 -1.11 19.39 -24.16
CA LYS A 346 -0.13 19.19 -23.09
C LYS A 346 -0.79 18.56 -21.85
N LEU A 347 -0.32 17.38 -21.44
CA LEU A 347 -0.77 16.73 -20.21
C LEU A 347 -0.20 17.45 -18.98
N ILE A 348 -1.08 17.89 -18.09
CA ILE A 348 -0.71 18.48 -16.80
C ILE A 348 -1.34 17.63 -15.70
N ILE A 349 -0.47 17.11 -14.82
CA ILE A 349 -0.87 16.32 -13.66
C ILE A 349 -0.79 17.20 -12.42
N LYS A 350 -1.92 17.40 -11.74
CA LYS A 350 -2.04 18.26 -10.55
C LYS A 350 -2.60 17.45 -9.37
N PRO A 351 -2.42 17.85 -8.10
CA PRO A 351 -3.22 17.30 -7.01
C PRO A 351 -4.72 17.41 -7.32
N SER A 352 -5.51 16.36 -7.06
CA SER A 352 -6.95 16.40 -7.29
C SER A 352 -7.65 17.40 -6.36
N LYS A 353 -8.82 17.88 -6.77
CA LYS A 353 -9.62 18.79 -5.95
C LYS A 353 -10.00 18.13 -4.63
N GLU A 354 -10.30 16.83 -4.64
CA GLU A 354 -10.63 16.06 -3.44
C GLU A 354 -9.44 15.93 -2.48
N SER A 355 -8.24 15.62 -2.99
CA SER A 355 -7.03 15.54 -2.17
C SER A 355 -6.71 16.89 -1.52
N TYR A 356 -6.86 17.99 -2.28
CA TYR A 356 -6.71 19.34 -1.75
C TYR A 356 -7.74 19.67 -0.66
N LYS A 357 -9.03 19.39 -0.91
CA LYS A 357 -10.11 19.58 0.06
C LYS A 357 -9.88 18.76 1.33
N SER A 358 -9.37 17.54 1.20
CA SER A 358 -9.08 16.67 2.34
C SER A 358 -8.00 17.27 3.24
N ILE A 359 -6.87 17.73 2.71
CA ILE A 359 -5.79 18.30 3.52
C ILE A 359 -6.20 19.62 4.18
N ILE A 360 -6.91 20.51 3.47
CA ILE A 360 -7.33 21.79 4.06
C ILE A 360 -8.37 21.58 5.15
N ASN A 361 -9.30 20.64 4.97
CA ASN A 361 -10.28 20.30 6.00
C ASN A 361 -9.59 19.69 7.22
N GLU A 362 -8.61 18.79 7.02
CA GLU A 362 -7.83 18.23 8.13
C GLU A 362 -7.09 19.33 8.91
N ILE A 363 -6.45 20.28 8.22
CA ILE A 363 -5.75 21.40 8.85
C ILE A 363 -6.72 22.30 9.61
N ARG A 364 -7.83 22.70 8.98
CA ARG A 364 -8.85 23.55 9.61
C ARG A 364 -9.45 22.87 10.84
N THR A 365 -9.75 21.58 10.77
CA THR A 365 -10.24 20.80 11.91
C THR A 365 -9.20 20.77 13.02
N LYS A 366 -7.92 20.53 12.72
CA LYS A 366 -6.87 20.54 13.75
C LYS A 366 -6.69 21.91 14.40
N ILE A 367 -6.79 23.00 13.65
CA ILE A 367 -6.76 24.35 14.20
C ILE A 367 -7.99 24.60 15.10
N LYS A 368 -9.17 24.15 14.68
CA LYS A 368 -10.44 24.27 15.44
C LYS A 368 -10.46 23.44 16.72
N GLU A 369 -9.87 22.25 16.72
CA GLU A 369 -9.74 21.40 17.92
C GLU A 369 -8.73 22.00 18.92
N ASN A 370 -7.70 22.69 18.43
CA ASN A 370 -6.59 23.19 19.25
C ASN A 370 -6.69 24.70 19.48
N LYS A 371 -7.83 25.17 20.00
CA LYS A 371 -8.12 26.60 20.21
C LYS A 371 -7.14 27.28 21.17
N THR A 372 -6.78 26.64 22.27
CA THR A 372 -6.00 27.25 23.36
C THR A 372 -4.53 26.85 23.36
N ILE A 373 -4.13 25.91 22.49
CA ILE A 373 -2.78 25.33 22.48
C ILE A 373 -1.68 26.38 22.30
N LYS A 374 -0.48 26.13 22.85
CA LYS A 374 0.71 26.95 22.57
C LYS A 374 1.03 26.93 21.06
N GLN A 375 1.45 28.08 20.54
CA GLN A 375 1.76 28.28 19.13
C GLN A 375 2.77 27.25 18.60
N GLU A 376 3.84 26.99 19.34
CA GLU A 376 4.88 26.00 18.99
C GLU A 376 4.31 24.61 18.71
N ASN A 377 3.36 24.14 19.54
CA ASN A 377 2.76 22.82 19.41
C ASN A 377 1.80 22.77 18.22
N LEU A 378 1.07 23.86 17.97
CA LEU A 378 0.26 23.98 16.76
C LEU A 378 1.14 23.89 15.50
N ILE A 379 2.27 24.61 15.48
CA ILE A 379 3.21 24.55 14.35
C ILE A 379 3.73 23.13 14.13
N LYS A 380 4.13 22.41 15.19
CA LYS A 380 4.59 21.01 15.08
C LYS A 380 3.53 20.09 14.45
N ILE A 381 2.27 20.21 14.88
CA ILE A 381 1.15 19.43 14.35
C ILE A 381 0.95 19.74 12.86
N LEU A 382 0.87 21.03 12.50
CA LEU A 382 0.62 21.46 11.13
C LEU A 382 1.79 21.09 10.19
N ASN A 383 3.03 21.32 10.62
CA ASN A 383 4.23 20.98 9.85
C ASN A 383 4.28 19.51 9.47
N SER A 384 3.89 18.60 10.37
CA SER A 384 3.85 17.17 10.05
C SER A 384 2.85 16.85 8.93
N LYS A 385 1.70 17.53 8.88
CA LYS A 385 0.65 17.31 7.89
C LYS A 385 1.01 17.93 6.54
N ILE A 386 1.44 19.20 6.56
CA ILE A 386 1.87 19.92 5.37
C ILE A 386 3.01 19.18 4.69
N ARG A 387 4.03 18.75 5.45
CA ARG A 387 5.19 18.01 4.93
C ARG A 387 4.78 16.70 4.28
N GLY A 388 3.87 15.95 4.91
CA GLY A 388 3.37 14.69 4.38
C GLY A 388 2.68 14.88 3.02
N TRP A 389 1.77 15.84 2.94
CA TRP A 389 1.04 16.13 1.71
C TRP A 389 1.95 16.69 0.60
N CYS A 390 2.87 17.59 0.95
CA CYS A 390 3.85 18.13 0.01
C CYS A 390 4.78 17.03 -0.54
N ASN A 391 5.28 16.14 0.32
CA ASN A 391 6.12 15.02 -0.10
C ASN A 391 5.39 14.07 -1.06
N TYR A 392 4.10 13.79 -0.80
CA TYR A 392 3.29 12.93 -1.67
C TYR A 392 3.06 13.55 -3.06
N HIS A 393 2.76 14.85 -3.13
CA HIS A 393 2.50 15.53 -4.40
C HIS A 393 3.75 16.16 -5.05
N ARG A 394 4.94 15.95 -4.50
CA ARG A 394 6.19 16.64 -4.89
C ARG A 394 6.57 16.45 -6.37
N SER A 395 6.22 15.31 -6.94
CA SER A 395 6.59 14.94 -8.32
C SER A 395 5.55 15.33 -9.36
N ALA A 396 4.41 15.89 -8.94
CA ALA A 396 3.37 16.44 -9.81
C ALA A 396 3.53 17.97 -10.00
N CYS A 397 2.72 18.58 -10.88
CA CYS A 397 2.71 20.02 -11.09
C CYS A 397 1.93 20.73 -9.98
N SER A 398 2.52 20.79 -8.78
CA SER A 398 1.82 21.14 -7.53
C SER A 398 2.06 22.56 -7.03
N LYS A 399 2.93 23.35 -7.67
CA LYS A 399 3.35 24.67 -7.16
C LYS A 399 2.19 25.64 -6.93
N LYS A 400 1.24 25.72 -7.88
CA LYS A 400 0.01 26.52 -7.73
C LYS A 400 -0.84 26.03 -6.55
N SER A 401 -1.02 24.72 -6.42
CA SER A 401 -1.76 24.13 -5.29
C SER A 401 -1.06 24.39 -3.95
N TYR A 402 0.28 24.42 -3.92
CA TYR A 402 1.05 24.75 -2.73
C TYR A 402 0.85 26.20 -2.29
N GLN A 403 0.87 27.15 -3.23
CA GLN A 403 0.57 28.55 -2.96
C GLN A 403 -0.85 28.76 -2.43
N SER A 404 -1.84 28.11 -3.04
CA SER A 404 -3.22 28.14 -2.55
C SER A 404 -3.33 27.56 -1.13
N LEU A 405 -2.62 26.46 -0.86
CA LEU A 405 -2.61 25.85 0.46
C LEU A 405 -2.02 26.80 1.52
N ASP A 406 -0.88 27.43 1.23
CA ASP A 406 -0.25 28.39 2.15
C ASP A 406 -1.21 29.55 2.47
N ARG A 407 -1.90 30.09 1.46
CA ARG A 407 -2.90 31.14 1.62
C ARG A 407 -4.08 30.67 2.49
N ASP A 408 -4.62 29.49 2.24
CA ASP A 408 -5.78 28.99 2.98
C ASP A 408 -5.43 28.64 4.44
N ILE A 409 -4.20 28.18 4.67
CA ILE A 409 -3.65 27.97 6.03
C ILE A 409 -3.47 29.31 6.74
N PHE A 410 -2.93 30.32 6.05
CA PHE A 410 -2.76 31.66 6.60
C PHE A 410 -4.09 32.21 7.11
N TYR A 411 -5.16 32.17 6.32
CA TYR A 411 -6.48 32.65 6.75
C TYR A 411 -7.04 31.85 7.94
N ALA A 412 -6.82 30.54 7.98
CA ALA A 412 -7.24 29.72 9.12
C ALA A 412 -6.48 30.08 10.41
N LEU A 413 -5.17 30.32 10.31
CA LEU A 413 -4.33 30.74 11.44
C LEU A 413 -4.63 32.18 11.89
N TRP A 414 -4.91 33.07 10.94
CA TRP A 414 -5.32 34.45 11.23
C TRP A 414 -6.61 34.48 12.07
N SER A 415 -7.62 33.72 11.65
CA SER A 415 -8.86 33.56 12.42
C SER A 415 -8.60 32.95 13.80
N TRP A 416 -7.71 31.97 13.91
CA TRP A 416 -7.32 31.39 15.19
C TRP A 416 -6.66 32.42 16.12
N ALA A 417 -5.77 33.26 15.60
CA ALA A 417 -5.06 34.28 16.37
C ALA A 417 -5.99 35.41 16.83
N LYS A 418 -6.86 35.92 15.92
CA LYS A 418 -7.91 36.90 16.26
C LYS A 418 -8.81 36.42 17.39
N ARG A 419 -9.26 35.17 17.33
CA ARG A 419 -10.12 34.59 18.38
C ARG A 419 -9.43 34.51 19.74
N ARG A 420 -8.09 34.35 19.78
CA ARG A 420 -7.36 34.31 21.06
C ARG A 420 -7.25 35.68 21.73
N HIS A 421 -7.34 36.75 20.95
CA HIS A 421 -7.13 38.12 21.41
C HIS A 421 -8.22 39.03 20.85
N PRO A 422 -9.48 38.87 21.29
CA PRO A 422 -10.61 39.63 20.74
C PRO A 422 -10.44 41.15 20.93
N ASN A 423 -9.78 41.56 22.02
CA ASN A 423 -9.64 42.96 22.42
C ASN A 423 -8.29 43.58 22.00
N LYS A 424 -7.47 42.89 21.20
CA LYS A 424 -6.17 43.41 20.73
C LYS A 424 -6.26 43.89 19.29
N ALA A 425 -5.53 44.96 18.99
CA ALA A 425 -5.41 45.47 17.63
C ALA A 425 -4.81 44.42 16.68
N LYS A 426 -5.20 44.47 15.40
CA LYS A 426 -4.71 43.54 14.36
C LYS A 426 -3.19 43.59 14.21
N GLN A 427 -2.60 44.78 14.36
CA GLN A 427 -1.15 44.98 14.30
C GLN A 427 -0.43 44.21 15.41
N TRP A 428 -0.91 44.31 16.65
CA TRP A 428 -0.37 43.54 17.77
C TRP A 428 -0.44 42.02 17.51
N ILE A 429 -1.54 41.54 16.91
CA ILE A 429 -1.68 40.12 16.54
C ILE A 429 -0.67 39.72 15.48
N LYS A 430 -0.42 40.55 14.45
CA LYS A 430 0.66 40.33 13.48
C LYS A 430 1.97 40.18 14.23
N ASP A 431 2.38 41.21 14.97
CA ASP A 431 3.70 41.28 15.59
C ASP A 431 3.94 40.17 16.61
N ARG A 432 2.87 39.69 17.27
CA ARG A 432 2.94 38.59 18.24
C ARG A 432 3.17 37.21 17.59
N TYR A 433 2.55 36.94 16.45
CA TYR A 433 2.45 35.58 15.88
C TYR A 433 3.16 35.39 14.54
N TRP A 434 3.34 36.47 13.79
CA TRP A 434 3.94 36.50 12.47
C TRP A 434 5.21 37.35 12.51
N ILE A 435 6.34 36.65 12.46
CA ILE A 435 7.66 37.26 12.58
C ILE A 435 8.26 37.43 11.18
N ARG A 436 8.97 38.54 10.98
CA ARG A 436 9.80 38.73 9.79
C ARG A 436 11.05 37.87 9.91
N THR A 437 11.23 36.97 8.94
CA THR A 437 12.46 36.21 8.75
C THR A 437 13.33 36.90 7.72
N GLU A 438 14.59 36.47 7.59
CA GLU A 438 15.56 37.02 6.62
C GLU A 438 15.00 37.15 5.20
N THR A 439 14.16 36.19 4.77
CA THR A 439 13.66 36.12 3.39
C THR A 439 12.18 36.46 3.24
N ARG A 440 11.40 36.50 4.34
CA ARG A 440 9.93 36.67 4.29
C ARG A 440 9.38 37.37 5.52
N ASP A 441 8.53 38.36 5.29
CA ASP A 441 7.57 38.83 6.30
C ASP A 441 6.38 37.85 6.40
N TRP A 442 5.58 37.97 7.45
CA TRP A 442 4.40 37.15 7.70
C TRP A 442 4.69 35.64 7.83
N THR A 443 5.75 35.30 8.57
CA THR A 443 6.05 33.89 8.90
C THR A 443 5.49 33.52 10.27
N PHE A 444 4.50 32.63 10.30
CA PHE A 444 3.93 32.13 11.55
C PHE A 444 4.98 31.32 12.32
N SER A 445 5.53 31.91 13.38
CA SER A 445 6.70 31.37 14.08
C SER A 445 6.83 31.87 15.51
N VAL A 446 7.55 31.11 16.32
CA VAL A 446 7.90 31.45 17.71
C VAL A 446 9.27 30.88 18.03
N GLY A 447 10.21 31.75 18.45
CA GLY A 447 11.62 31.39 18.60
C GLY A 447 12.17 30.72 17.34
N ASN A 448 12.78 29.54 17.49
CA ASN A 448 13.40 28.81 16.37
C ASN A 448 12.40 27.94 15.57
N ILE A 449 11.11 27.94 15.92
CA ILE A 449 10.11 27.07 15.30
C ILE A 449 9.24 27.89 14.36
N LYS A 450 9.29 27.57 13.06
CA LYS A 450 8.47 28.19 12.02
C LYS A 450 7.56 27.20 11.31
N LEU A 451 6.40 27.69 10.88
CA LEU A 451 5.54 26.97 9.97
C LEU A 451 6.23 26.80 8.62
N ILE A 452 6.21 25.60 8.07
CA ILE A 452 6.74 25.36 6.73
C ILE A 452 5.76 25.89 5.68
N PHE A 453 6.27 26.58 4.68
CA PHE A 453 5.49 26.92 3.49
C PHE A 453 5.50 25.74 2.54
N ALA A 454 4.32 25.29 2.14
CA ALA A 454 4.16 24.27 1.11
C ALA A 454 4.86 24.70 -0.18
N SER A 455 4.78 25.99 -0.51
CA SER A 455 5.41 26.59 -1.68
C SER A 455 6.93 26.45 -1.70
N ASP A 456 7.62 26.26 -0.57
CA ASP A 456 9.07 26.02 -0.56
C ASP A 456 9.46 24.62 -1.01
N THR A 457 8.50 23.70 -1.08
CA THR A 457 8.77 22.34 -1.51
C THR A 457 9.22 22.32 -2.96
N LYS A 458 10.47 21.93 -3.19
CA LYS A 458 11.04 21.73 -4.54
C LYS A 458 10.30 20.59 -5.26
N ILE A 459 9.88 20.84 -6.50
CA ILE A 459 9.30 19.80 -7.36
C ILE A 459 10.43 18.89 -7.83
N ILE A 460 10.32 17.59 -7.58
CA ILE A 460 11.32 16.59 -7.97
C ILE A 460 10.63 15.54 -8.82
N ARG A 461 11.03 15.40 -10.08
CA ARG A 461 10.44 14.40 -10.99
C ARG A 461 10.75 12.99 -10.53
N HIS A 462 9.74 12.12 -10.59
CA HIS A 462 9.89 10.73 -10.19
C HIS A 462 10.51 9.92 -11.32
N ARG A 463 11.45 9.04 -10.99
CA ARG A 463 12.04 8.12 -11.97
C ARG A 463 11.31 6.78 -11.91
N LEU A 464 10.61 6.48 -13.00
CA LEU A 464 9.88 5.23 -13.17
C LEU A 464 10.75 3.99 -12.94
N ILE A 465 10.22 3.03 -12.18
CA ILE A 465 10.83 1.72 -11.99
C ILE A 465 10.91 0.91 -13.30
N LYS A 466 11.98 0.14 -13.48
CA LYS A 466 12.04 -0.89 -14.54
C LYS A 466 10.93 -1.93 -14.29
N PHE A 467 10.02 -2.10 -15.25
CA PHE A 467 8.87 -3.02 -15.11
C PHE A 467 9.26 -4.49 -14.86
N ALA A 468 10.33 -4.95 -15.52
CA ALA A 468 10.83 -6.31 -15.35
C ALA A 468 11.63 -6.51 -14.04
N ALA A 469 11.95 -5.42 -13.31
CA ALA A 469 12.77 -5.55 -12.11
C ALA A 469 12.05 -6.32 -11.02
N ASN A 470 12.66 -7.43 -10.62
CA ASN A 470 12.21 -8.28 -9.54
C ASN A 470 13.22 -8.23 -8.37
N PRO A 471 12.81 -7.84 -7.15
CA PRO A 471 13.69 -7.68 -6.00
C PRO A 471 14.28 -8.99 -5.45
N TYR A 472 13.88 -10.14 -5.97
CA TYR A 472 14.40 -11.45 -5.59
C TYR A 472 15.36 -12.05 -6.61
N LEU A 473 15.47 -11.46 -7.80
CA LEU A 473 16.38 -11.92 -8.84
C LEU A 473 17.69 -11.13 -8.78
N LYS A 474 18.81 -11.86 -8.70
CA LYS A 474 20.17 -11.28 -8.56
C LYS A 474 20.52 -10.25 -9.64
N GLU A 475 19.99 -10.43 -10.85
CA GLU A 475 20.21 -9.51 -11.98
C GLU A 475 19.76 -8.06 -11.69
N TYR A 476 18.84 -7.86 -10.73
CA TYR A 476 18.38 -6.53 -10.34
C TYR A 476 19.00 -6.00 -9.03
N ASP A 477 19.92 -6.71 -8.40
CA ASP A 477 20.52 -6.28 -7.12
C ASP A 477 21.23 -4.92 -7.25
N LYS A 478 22.08 -4.77 -8.28
CA LYS A 478 22.76 -3.49 -8.59
C LYS A 478 21.76 -2.36 -8.86
N TYR A 479 20.64 -2.68 -9.52
CA TYR A 479 19.58 -1.72 -9.81
C TYR A 479 18.90 -1.20 -8.54
N TYR A 480 18.51 -2.10 -7.63
CA TYR A 480 17.89 -1.70 -6.36
C TYR A 480 18.87 -1.05 -5.39
N LEU A 481 20.16 -1.41 -5.42
CA LEU A 481 21.19 -0.73 -4.65
C LEU A 481 21.33 0.74 -5.08
N ARG A 482 21.45 0.99 -6.38
CA ARG A 482 21.46 2.36 -6.94
C ARG A 482 20.18 3.14 -6.61
N LYS A 483 19.00 2.49 -6.66
CA LYS A 483 17.73 3.11 -6.28
C LYS A 483 17.72 3.51 -4.80
N LYS A 484 18.24 2.67 -3.90
CA LYS A 484 18.33 2.98 -2.45
C LYS A 484 19.28 4.12 -2.15
N LEU A 485 20.45 4.15 -2.79
CA LEU A 485 21.44 5.22 -2.58
C LEU A 485 20.93 6.60 -3.00
N ARG A 486 20.03 6.67 -3.98
CA ARG A 486 19.40 7.92 -4.45
C ARG A 486 18.22 8.40 -3.62
N LEU A 487 17.67 7.52 -2.78
CA LEU A 487 16.54 7.85 -1.88
C LEU A 487 17.03 8.34 -0.51
N LYS A 488 18.32 8.15 -0.22
CA LYS A 488 19.05 8.87 0.83
C LYS A 488 19.49 10.21 0.26
#